data_AF-A0A6G5A2B1-F1
#
_entry.id   AF-A0A6G5A2B1-F1
#
_cell.length_a   1.000
_cell.length_b   1.000
_cell.length_c   1.000
_cell.angle_alpha   90.00
_cell.angle_beta   90.00
_cell.angle_gamma   90.00
#
_symmetry.space_group_name_H-M   'P 1'
#
loop_
_entity.id
_entity.type
_entity.pdbx_description
1 polymer ?
#
loop_
_entity_poly.entity_id
_entity_poly.type
_entity_poly.pdbx_seq_one_letter_code
_entity_poly.pdbx_strand_id
1 'polypeptide(L)'
;MNGMAQAQKAAGDGAFPEALFDAPVDDAEAPSLLCLLRMKRDLADLEVKPIPGVFVAPDEAHATKIHALMVGPSGTPYEGGFFHFFVDCGINYSMQPPSVRLMTTDAGRVQFSPHVYSNGRIHLAASWTPVQTIGSLLASMSSLLRADVYSVGHLSEETYREAINRHNAYLQHETLRVAVCDAVEACLQGTYGCPRGLAELVVQKFVSYYNRYREIIEFNLHLSGKEMRTFAGSLKGTFDYHVLLARLEDLLERLTSTCRIISASD
;
A
#
# COMPACT_ATOMS: atom_id res chain seq x y z
N MET A 1 4.02 -14.07 27.19
CA MET A 1 3.62 -15.33 26.51
C MET A 1 2.11 -15.51 26.71
N ASN A 2 1.35 -15.86 25.66
CA ASN A 2 -0.12 -16.01 25.54
C ASN A 2 -0.99 -14.87 24.96
N GLY A 3 -0.44 -13.79 24.40
CA GLY A 3 -1.27 -12.70 23.81
C GLY A 3 -1.67 -12.88 22.33
N MET A 4 -0.84 -13.51 21.50
CA MET A 4 -1.03 -13.52 20.03
C MET A 4 -1.86 -14.69 19.50
N ALA A 5 -1.93 -15.81 20.23
CA ALA A 5 -2.67 -17.00 19.77
C ALA A 5 -4.19 -16.92 19.97
N GLN A 6 -4.69 -15.95 20.76
CA GLN A 6 -6.12 -15.77 20.99
C GLN A 6 -6.81 -14.86 19.96
N ALA A 7 -6.05 -14.07 19.18
CA ALA A 7 -6.65 -13.20 18.16
C ALA A 7 -7.15 -13.97 16.93
N GLN A 8 -6.64 -15.18 16.68
CA GLN A 8 -7.00 -15.98 15.49
C GLN A 8 -8.17 -16.95 15.69
N LYS A 9 -8.72 -17.09 16.91
CA LYS A 9 -9.87 -17.97 17.18
C LYS A 9 -11.20 -17.23 17.40
N ALA A 10 -11.21 -15.91 17.25
CA ALA A 10 -12.39 -15.05 17.40
C ALA A 10 -12.82 -14.35 16.09
N ALA A 11 -12.34 -14.83 14.93
CA ALA A 11 -12.80 -14.35 13.62
C ALA A 11 -14.01 -15.14 13.10
N GLY A 12 -14.96 -15.43 14.00
CA GLY A 12 -16.30 -15.86 13.64
C GLY A 12 -17.25 -14.69 13.86
N ASP A 13 -17.70 -14.07 12.77
CA ASP A 13 -18.90 -13.20 12.65
C ASP A 13 -19.22 -12.24 13.81
N GLY A 14 -18.20 -11.70 14.48
CA GLY A 14 -18.34 -10.59 15.41
C GLY A 14 -18.09 -9.28 14.68
N ALA A 15 -19.14 -8.69 14.11
CA ALA A 15 -19.12 -7.30 13.68
C ALA A 15 -18.69 -6.43 14.86
N PHE A 16 -17.41 -6.01 14.87
CA PHE A 16 -17.01 -4.89 15.71
C PHE A 16 -17.86 -3.69 15.31
N PRO A 17 -18.41 -2.92 16.26
CA PRO A 17 -19.30 -1.82 15.93
C PRO A 17 -18.55 -0.83 15.03
N GLU A 18 -18.92 -0.79 13.74
CA GLU A 18 -18.53 0.24 12.76
C GLU A 18 -18.61 1.65 13.39
N ALA A 19 -19.61 1.84 14.26
CA ALA A 19 -19.92 3.09 14.94
C ALA A 19 -18.84 3.68 15.86
N LEU A 20 -17.84 2.91 16.31
CA LEU A 20 -16.79 3.46 17.20
C LEU A 20 -15.71 4.25 16.45
N PHE A 21 -15.62 4.08 15.13
CA PHE A 21 -14.65 4.77 14.27
C PHE A 21 -15.28 5.44 13.04
N ASP A 22 -16.53 5.10 12.69
CA ASP A 22 -17.38 5.85 11.74
C ASP A 22 -18.23 6.91 12.47
N ALA A 23 -17.69 7.55 13.51
CA ALA A 23 -18.23 8.84 13.90
C ALA A 23 -18.21 9.73 12.65
N PRO A 24 -19.32 10.39 12.27
CA PRO A 24 -19.28 11.37 11.21
C PRO A 24 -18.16 12.34 11.57
N VAL A 25 -17.08 12.37 10.78
CA VAL A 25 -16.17 13.49 10.84
C VAL A 25 -17.02 14.64 10.36
N ASP A 26 -17.37 15.54 11.27
CA ASP A 26 -18.23 16.66 10.99
C ASP A 26 -17.46 17.56 10.01
N ASP A 27 -17.55 17.26 8.71
CA ASP A 27 -16.96 18.05 7.62
C ASP A 27 -17.50 19.50 7.61
N ALA A 28 -18.48 19.80 8.47
CA ALA A 28 -19.05 21.11 8.70
C ALA A 28 -18.20 22.04 9.59
N GLU A 29 -17.28 21.50 10.39
CA GLU A 29 -16.45 22.32 11.30
C GLU A 29 -15.06 22.57 10.71
N ALA A 30 -14.67 23.84 10.57
CA ALA A 30 -13.39 24.21 9.97
C ALA A 30 -12.21 23.78 10.88
N PRO A 31 -11.10 23.27 10.31
CA PRO A 31 -9.94 22.90 11.09
C PRO A 31 -9.35 24.11 11.83
N SER A 32 -8.92 23.89 13.08
CA SER A 32 -8.29 24.96 13.87
C SER A 32 -6.99 25.45 13.24
N LEU A 33 -6.63 26.71 13.47
CA LEU A 33 -5.33 27.25 13.01
C LEU A 33 -4.14 26.42 13.52
N LEU A 34 -4.23 25.91 14.76
CA LEU A 34 -3.18 25.06 15.34
C LEU A 34 -3.03 23.74 14.58
N CYS A 35 -4.15 23.11 14.18
CA CYS A 35 -4.15 21.91 13.34
C CYS A 35 -3.42 22.17 12.01
N LEU A 36 -3.83 23.23 11.30
CA LEU A 36 -3.23 23.58 10.01
C LEU A 36 -1.73 23.93 10.12
N LEU A 37 -1.33 24.68 11.14
CA LEU A 37 0.07 25.02 11.39
C LEU A 37 0.90 23.77 11.73
N ARG A 38 0.32 22.82 12.48
CA ARG A 38 0.97 21.55 12.81
C ARG A 38 1.13 20.69 11.57
N MET A 39 0.09 20.54 10.75
CA MET A 39 0.18 19.79 9.49
C MET A 39 1.21 20.38 8.54
N LYS A 40 1.21 21.71 8.37
CA LYS A 40 2.21 22.39 7.55
C LYS A 40 3.64 22.13 8.04
N ARG A 41 3.86 22.14 9.35
CA ARG A 41 5.18 21.83 9.94
C ARG A 41 5.57 20.38 9.66
N ASP A 42 4.68 19.44 9.91
CA ASP A 42 4.96 18.00 9.70
C ASP A 42 5.27 17.68 8.22
N LEU A 43 4.60 18.35 7.28
CA LEU A 43 4.87 18.22 5.84
C LEU A 43 6.20 18.86 5.46
N ALA A 44 6.52 20.05 5.97
CA ALA A 44 7.82 20.69 5.75
C ALA A 44 8.98 19.86 6.32
N ASP A 45 8.78 19.23 7.47
CA ASP A 45 9.78 18.33 8.07
C ASP A 45 10.04 17.11 7.18
N LEU A 46 9.04 16.61 6.46
CA LEU A 46 9.18 15.51 5.49
C LEU A 46 9.93 15.93 4.22
N GLU A 47 9.83 17.18 3.80
CA GLU A 47 10.64 17.72 2.69
C GLU A 47 12.11 17.82 3.08
N VAL A 48 12.39 18.24 4.31
CA VAL A 48 13.76 18.36 4.84
C VAL A 48 14.36 16.98 5.15
N LYS A 49 13.55 16.05 5.66
CA LYS A 49 13.94 14.70 6.05
C LYS A 49 13.07 13.66 5.35
N PRO A 50 13.28 13.43 4.04
CA PRO A 50 12.49 12.47 3.30
C PRO A 50 12.72 11.05 3.81
N ILE A 51 11.64 10.27 3.87
CA ILE A 51 11.70 8.85 4.20
C ILE A 51 11.95 8.09 2.89
N PRO A 52 13.00 7.24 2.79
CA PRO A 52 13.29 6.52 1.56
C PRO A 52 12.10 5.71 1.06
N GLY A 53 11.74 5.91 -0.21
CA GLY A 53 10.64 5.20 -0.86
C GLY A 53 9.24 5.71 -0.49
N VAL A 54 9.12 6.79 0.30
CA VAL A 54 7.84 7.40 0.67
C VAL A 54 7.76 8.80 0.07
N PHE A 55 6.63 9.08 -0.59
CA PHE A 55 6.33 10.35 -1.23
C PHE A 55 4.97 10.84 -0.76
N VAL A 56 4.85 12.13 -0.48
CA VAL A 56 3.64 12.70 0.12
C VAL A 56 3.19 13.91 -0.69
N ALA A 57 1.88 14.02 -0.89
CA ALA A 57 1.24 15.19 -1.47
C ALA A 57 -0.01 15.55 -0.66
N PRO A 58 -0.25 16.84 -0.35
CA PRO A 58 -1.50 17.26 0.27
C PRO A 58 -2.68 17.04 -0.71
N ASP A 59 -3.87 16.83 -0.16
CA ASP A 59 -5.11 16.82 -0.93
C ASP A 59 -5.45 18.24 -1.43
N GLU A 60 -5.93 18.37 -2.66
CA GLU A 60 -6.22 19.67 -3.29
C GLU A 60 -7.50 20.31 -2.76
N ALA A 61 -8.46 19.50 -2.31
CA ALA A 61 -9.76 19.97 -1.85
C ALA A 61 -9.80 20.19 -0.32
N HIS A 62 -8.98 19.45 0.43
CA HIS A 62 -9.04 19.41 1.89
C HIS A 62 -7.67 19.52 2.55
N ALA A 63 -7.45 20.63 3.27
CA ALA A 63 -6.19 20.91 3.94
C ALA A 63 -5.81 19.90 5.05
N THR A 64 -6.76 19.10 5.54
CA THR A 64 -6.53 18.07 6.58
C THR A 64 -6.26 16.68 6.02
N LYS A 65 -6.27 16.51 4.70
CA LYS A 65 -6.09 15.21 4.03
C LYS A 65 -4.79 15.22 3.23
N ILE A 66 -4.12 14.09 3.20
CA ILE A 66 -2.88 13.89 2.44
C ILE A 66 -2.89 12.52 1.76
N HIS A 67 -2.17 12.44 0.65
CA HIS A 67 -1.89 11.22 -0.07
C HIS A 67 -0.42 10.85 0.14
N ALA A 68 -0.17 9.59 0.49
CA ALA A 68 1.17 9.05 0.57
C ALA A 68 1.34 7.88 -0.40
N LEU A 69 2.39 7.90 -1.19
CA LEU A 69 2.80 6.81 -2.06
C LEU A 69 4.03 6.14 -1.45
N MET A 70 3.95 4.84 -1.18
CA MET A 70 5.10 4.04 -0.74
C MET A 70 5.50 3.06 -1.84
N VAL A 71 6.78 3.07 -2.18
CA VAL A 71 7.39 2.08 -3.08
C VAL A 71 7.87 0.90 -2.25
N GLY A 72 7.41 -0.30 -2.60
CA GLY A 72 7.74 -1.50 -1.85
C GLY A 72 9.25 -1.80 -1.85
N PRO A 73 9.85 -2.17 -0.69
CA PRO A 73 11.30 -2.33 -0.57
C PRO A 73 11.86 -3.51 -1.37
N SER A 74 13.10 -3.37 -1.86
CA SER A 74 13.82 -4.47 -2.52
C SER A 74 14.05 -5.66 -1.59
N GLY A 75 14.03 -6.87 -2.16
CA GLY A 75 14.20 -8.11 -1.40
C GLY A 75 12.96 -8.53 -0.59
N THR A 76 11.83 -7.85 -0.77
CA THR A 76 10.53 -8.19 -0.17
C THR A 76 9.56 -8.63 -1.27
N PRO A 77 8.47 -9.36 -0.96
CA PRO A 77 7.46 -9.65 -1.97
C PRO A 77 6.75 -8.39 -2.51
N TYR A 78 6.93 -7.23 -1.88
CA TYR A 78 6.35 -5.96 -2.31
C TYR A 78 7.25 -5.18 -3.27
N GLU A 79 8.45 -5.70 -3.60
CA GLU A 79 9.50 -4.98 -4.32
C GLU A 79 8.97 -4.20 -5.54
N GLY A 80 9.17 -2.88 -5.51
CA GLY A 80 8.78 -1.97 -6.59
C GLY A 80 7.27 -1.74 -6.73
N GLY A 81 6.41 -2.29 -5.88
CA GLY A 81 4.97 -2.02 -5.88
C GLY A 81 4.64 -0.59 -5.42
N PHE A 82 3.59 0.00 -6.00
CA PHE A 82 3.08 1.34 -5.68
C PHE A 82 1.87 1.27 -4.73
N PHE A 83 2.12 1.49 -3.44
CA PHE A 83 1.10 1.46 -2.40
C PHE A 83 0.63 2.88 -2.09
N HIS A 84 -0.58 3.21 -2.55
CA HIS A 84 -1.21 4.50 -2.29
C HIS A 84 -1.99 4.42 -0.98
N PHE A 85 -1.63 5.28 -0.04
CA PHE A 85 -2.29 5.51 1.22
C PHE A 85 -2.99 6.87 1.21
N PHE A 86 -4.22 6.87 1.73
CA PHE A 86 -4.96 8.07 2.05
C PHE A 86 -4.91 8.28 3.57
N VAL A 87 -4.54 9.48 4.00
CA VAL A 87 -4.41 9.84 5.40
C VAL A 87 -5.28 11.06 5.67
N ASP A 88 -6.22 10.91 6.59
CA ASP A 88 -7.09 11.98 7.07
C ASP A 88 -6.68 12.34 8.50
N CYS A 89 -6.10 13.52 8.67
CA CYS A 89 -5.68 14.01 9.98
C CYS A 89 -6.86 14.46 10.85
N GLY A 90 -8.02 14.75 10.26
CA GLY A 90 -9.16 15.34 10.93
C GLY A 90 -8.89 16.75 11.48
N ILE A 91 -9.93 17.39 12.01
CA ILE A 91 -9.88 18.77 12.51
C ILE A 91 -9.14 18.94 13.84
N ASN A 92 -8.98 17.84 14.59
CA ASN A 92 -8.37 17.79 15.92
C ASN A 92 -6.91 17.34 15.90
N TYR A 93 -6.25 17.31 14.74
CA TYR A 93 -4.83 16.96 14.66
C TYR A 93 -3.96 17.96 15.44
N SER A 94 -2.96 17.54 16.24
CA SER A 94 -2.46 16.18 16.50
C SER A 94 -3.02 15.53 17.78
N MET A 95 -4.09 16.08 18.37
CA MET A 95 -4.68 15.54 19.60
C MET A 95 -5.32 14.18 19.38
N GLN A 96 -5.90 13.96 18.20
CA GLN A 96 -6.42 12.67 17.74
C GLN A 96 -5.50 12.06 16.66
N PRO A 97 -5.42 10.72 16.58
CA PRO A 97 -4.69 10.07 15.52
C PRO A 97 -5.32 10.35 14.15
N PRO A 98 -4.50 10.48 13.09
CA PRO A 98 -5.00 10.44 11.74
C PRO A 98 -5.60 9.06 11.42
N SER A 99 -6.66 9.06 10.63
CA SER A 99 -7.21 7.86 10.00
C SER A 99 -6.41 7.52 8.76
N VAL A 100 -6.06 6.24 8.57
CA VAL A 100 -5.23 5.79 7.44
C VAL A 100 -5.91 4.65 6.70
N ARG A 101 -5.91 4.74 5.36
CA ARG A 101 -6.45 3.72 4.48
C ARG A 101 -5.46 3.41 3.35
N LEU A 102 -5.17 2.13 3.12
CA LEU A 102 -4.56 1.64 1.89
C LEU A 102 -5.61 1.60 0.78
N MET A 103 -5.37 2.35 -0.29
CA MET A 103 -6.24 2.42 -1.46
C MET A 103 -5.93 1.29 -2.46
N THR A 104 -4.66 0.87 -2.53
CA THR A 104 -4.19 -0.25 -3.37
C THR A 104 -4.62 -1.60 -2.77
N THR A 105 -5.91 -1.95 -2.84
CA THR A 105 -6.46 -3.21 -2.28
C THR A 105 -7.30 -4.02 -3.27
N ASP A 106 -7.41 -3.56 -4.52
CA ASP A 106 -8.26 -4.18 -5.55
C ASP A 106 -9.72 -4.34 -5.08
N ALA A 107 -10.30 -3.23 -4.61
CA ALA A 107 -11.63 -3.19 -3.96
C ALA A 107 -11.75 -4.19 -2.79
N GLY A 108 -10.67 -4.34 -2.02
CA GLY A 108 -10.59 -5.19 -0.84
C GLY A 108 -10.40 -6.68 -1.08
N ARG A 109 -10.15 -7.09 -2.33
CA ARG A 109 -9.84 -8.49 -2.67
C ARG A 109 -8.46 -8.93 -2.18
N VAL A 110 -7.51 -8.00 -2.13
CA VAL A 110 -6.12 -8.28 -1.79
C VAL A 110 -5.79 -7.75 -0.41
N GLN A 111 -5.42 -8.67 0.48
CA GLN A 111 -4.83 -8.34 1.77
C GLN A 111 -3.31 -8.42 1.64
N PHE A 112 -2.66 -7.25 1.57
CA PHE A 112 -1.21 -7.16 1.43
C PHE A 112 -0.46 -7.42 2.74
N SER A 113 -1.04 -7.11 3.88
CA SER A 113 -0.40 -7.30 5.19
C SER A 113 -1.45 -7.71 6.22
N PRO A 114 -1.12 -8.54 7.23
CA PRO A 114 -2.07 -8.90 8.28
C PRO A 114 -2.54 -7.69 9.10
N HIS A 115 -1.82 -6.56 9.04
CA HIS A 115 -2.18 -5.31 9.69
C HIS A 115 -3.09 -4.40 8.83
N VAL A 116 -3.36 -4.80 7.59
CA VAL A 116 -4.25 -4.10 6.66
C VAL A 116 -5.52 -4.93 6.51
N TYR A 117 -6.66 -4.33 6.82
CA TYR A 117 -7.97 -4.96 6.66
C TYR A 117 -8.41 -4.94 5.19
N SER A 118 -9.41 -5.75 4.84
CA SER A 118 -9.95 -5.81 3.47
C SER A 118 -10.47 -4.46 2.98
N ASN A 119 -11.05 -3.63 3.85
CA ASN A 119 -11.47 -2.27 3.50
C ASN A 119 -10.32 -1.24 3.40
N GLY A 120 -9.07 -1.70 3.52
CA GLY A 120 -7.86 -0.89 3.48
C GLY A 120 -7.51 -0.21 4.80
N ARG A 121 -8.35 -0.29 5.85
CA ARG A 121 -8.02 0.29 7.16
C ARG A 121 -6.77 -0.39 7.73
N ILE A 122 -5.96 0.38 8.45
CA ILE A 122 -4.70 -0.09 9.02
C ILE A 122 -4.79 -0.13 10.54
N HIS A 123 -4.39 -1.25 11.13
CA HIS A 123 -4.18 -1.35 12.57
C HIS A 123 -2.74 -0.98 12.91
N LEU A 124 -2.55 0.17 13.58
CA LEU A 124 -1.25 0.57 14.10
C LEU A 124 -1.07 -0.01 15.51
N ALA A 125 0.04 -0.71 15.74
CA ALA A 125 0.30 -1.36 17.03
C ALA A 125 0.66 -0.37 18.17
N ALA A 126 1.03 0.86 17.85
CA ALA A 126 1.41 1.87 18.82
C ALA A 126 0.25 2.82 19.14
N SER A 127 0.00 3.07 20.43
CA SER A 127 -0.96 4.08 20.87
C SER A 127 -0.52 5.47 20.43
N TRP A 128 -1.43 6.21 19.79
CA TRP A 128 -1.16 7.57 19.34
C TRP A 128 -0.90 8.51 20.50
N THR A 129 0.11 9.36 20.37
CA THR A 129 0.37 10.49 21.25
C THR A 129 0.56 11.78 20.43
N PRO A 130 0.17 12.96 20.93
CA PRO A 130 0.30 14.21 20.17
C PRO A 130 1.73 14.62 19.80
N VAL A 131 2.74 13.95 20.36
CA VAL A 131 4.15 14.10 20.03
C VAL A 131 4.48 13.48 18.66
N GLN A 132 3.73 12.45 18.26
CA GLN A 132 3.91 11.82 16.95
C GLN A 132 3.56 12.80 15.82
N THR A 133 4.20 12.57 14.69
CA THR A 133 4.07 13.36 13.46
C THR A 133 3.61 12.47 12.31
N ILE A 134 3.13 13.09 11.24
CA ILE A 134 2.87 12.42 9.96
C ILE A 134 4.09 11.59 9.52
N GLY A 135 5.30 12.13 9.67
CA GLY A 135 6.52 11.40 9.32
C GLY A 135 6.75 10.15 10.17
N SER A 136 6.57 10.22 11.49
CA SER A 136 6.70 9.04 12.37
C SER A 136 5.65 7.96 12.09
N LEU A 137 4.45 8.38 11.67
CA LEU A 137 3.38 7.49 11.24
C LEU A 137 3.78 6.77 9.94
N LEU A 138 4.19 7.51 8.91
CA LEU A 138 4.57 6.94 7.62
C LEU A 138 5.81 6.03 7.73
N ALA A 139 6.76 6.38 8.60
CA ALA A 139 7.90 5.53 8.92
C ALA A 139 7.49 4.23 9.62
N SER A 140 6.46 4.28 10.48
CA SER A 140 5.91 3.06 11.10
C SER A 140 5.17 2.21 10.06
N MET A 141 4.43 2.84 9.15
CA MET A 141 3.71 2.14 8.08
C MET A 141 4.63 1.48 7.05
N SER A 142 5.80 2.05 6.75
CA SER A 142 6.75 1.42 5.83
C SER A 142 7.25 0.06 6.36
N SER A 143 7.25 -0.15 7.68
CA SER A 143 7.55 -1.45 8.28
C SER A 143 6.48 -2.53 8.01
N LEU A 144 5.25 -2.13 7.65
CA LEU A 144 4.16 -3.06 7.31
C LEU A 144 4.39 -3.78 5.97
N LEU A 145 5.23 -3.21 5.10
CA LEU A 145 5.62 -3.75 3.79
C LEU A 145 6.88 -4.62 3.90
N ARG A 146 6.98 -5.43 4.95
CA ARG A 146 8.09 -6.38 5.17
C ARG A 146 7.66 -7.83 4.96
N ALA A 147 8.62 -8.69 4.59
CA ALA A 147 8.38 -10.08 4.22
C ALA A 147 8.05 -11.02 5.41
N ASP A 148 8.26 -10.58 6.64
CA ASP A 148 8.34 -11.41 7.86
C ASP A 148 7.26 -11.08 8.91
N VAL A 149 6.06 -10.68 8.46
CA VAL A 149 5.00 -10.22 9.38
C VAL A 149 4.31 -11.37 10.14
N TYR A 150 4.35 -12.60 9.62
CA TYR A 150 3.68 -13.74 10.24
C TYR A 150 4.56 -14.41 11.29
N SER A 151 4.03 -14.63 12.49
CA SER A 151 4.75 -15.36 13.55
C SER A 151 4.75 -16.87 13.31
N VAL A 152 5.84 -17.54 13.68
CA VAL A 152 5.99 -19.02 13.64
C VAL A 152 4.88 -19.74 14.42
N GLY A 153 4.42 -19.15 15.54
CA GLY A 153 3.36 -19.74 16.37
C GLY A 153 3.77 -21.09 16.95
N HIS A 154 2.99 -22.14 16.65
CA HIS A 154 3.27 -23.53 17.04
C HIS A 154 3.71 -24.41 15.86
N LEU A 155 3.93 -23.83 14.69
CA LEU A 155 4.34 -24.59 13.51
C LEU A 155 5.80 -25.08 13.66
N SER A 156 6.11 -26.22 13.06
CA SER A 156 7.51 -26.58 12.87
C SER A 156 8.18 -25.58 11.92
N GLU A 157 9.50 -25.38 12.07
CA GLU A 157 10.29 -24.50 11.20
C GLU A 157 10.09 -24.81 9.71
N GLU A 158 10.03 -26.09 9.36
CA GLU A 158 9.83 -26.53 7.98
C GLU A 158 8.45 -26.15 7.44
N THR A 159 7.39 -26.40 8.21
CA THR A 159 6.01 -26.04 7.84
C THR A 159 5.85 -24.53 7.72
N TYR A 160 6.44 -23.78 8.66
CA TYR A 160 6.44 -22.33 8.62
C TYR A 160 7.14 -21.81 7.36
N ARG A 161 8.34 -22.32 7.06
CA ARG A 161 9.12 -21.92 5.89
C ARG A 161 8.38 -22.20 4.58
N GLU A 162 7.70 -23.33 4.46
CA GLU A 162 6.89 -23.62 3.28
C GLU A 162 5.69 -22.68 3.17
N ALA A 163 4.99 -22.44 4.28
CA ALA A 163 3.83 -21.56 4.32
C ALA A 163 4.18 -20.10 3.99
N ILE A 164 5.28 -19.58 4.54
CA ILE A 164 5.73 -18.21 4.27
C ILE A 164 6.22 -18.05 2.84
N ASN A 165 6.94 -19.04 2.29
CA ASN A 165 7.40 -18.99 0.89
C ASN A 165 6.21 -18.99 -0.08
N ARG A 166 5.21 -19.84 0.17
CA ARG A 166 3.98 -19.88 -0.63
C ARG A 166 3.22 -18.56 -0.56
N HIS A 167 3.13 -18.00 0.64
CA HIS A 167 2.45 -16.72 0.85
C HIS A 167 3.19 -15.55 0.19
N ASN A 168 4.53 -15.52 0.28
CA ASN A 168 5.36 -14.51 -0.35
C ASN A 168 5.26 -14.58 -1.88
N ALA A 169 5.17 -15.78 -2.47
CA ALA A 169 4.91 -15.93 -3.90
C ALA A 169 3.55 -15.33 -4.29
N TYR A 170 2.49 -15.60 -3.50
CA TYR A 170 1.19 -14.96 -3.68
C TYR A 170 1.27 -13.42 -3.59
N LEU A 171 1.93 -12.88 -2.56
CA LEU A 171 2.06 -11.44 -2.38
C LEU A 171 2.87 -10.79 -3.51
N GLN A 172 3.91 -11.46 -4.01
CA GLN A 172 4.71 -10.97 -5.14
C GLN A 172 3.88 -10.90 -6.42
N HIS A 173 3.08 -11.92 -6.68
CA HIS A 173 2.14 -11.91 -7.80
C HIS A 173 1.14 -10.76 -7.68
N GLU A 174 0.48 -10.61 -6.53
CA GLU A 174 -0.52 -9.57 -6.32
C GLU A 174 0.09 -8.16 -6.30
N THR A 175 1.34 -8.02 -5.87
CA THR A 175 2.08 -6.76 -5.97
C THR A 175 2.27 -6.36 -7.43
N LEU A 176 2.74 -7.28 -8.28
CA LEU A 176 2.91 -7.00 -9.71
C LEU A 176 1.56 -6.73 -10.40
N ARG A 177 0.53 -7.50 -10.06
CA ARG A 177 -0.80 -7.36 -10.65
C ARG A 177 -1.46 -6.03 -10.27
N VAL A 178 -1.57 -5.76 -8.96
CA VAL A 178 -2.38 -4.65 -8.44
C VAL A 178 -1.53 -3.43 -8.17
N ALA A 179 -0.46 -3.58 -7.40
CA ALA A 179 0.37 -2.45 -6.98
C ALA A 179 1.26 -1.93 -8.11
N VAL A 180 1.45 -2.67 -9.21
CA VAL A 180 2.21 -2.21 -10.38
C VAL A 180 1.28 -2.02 -11.58
N CYS A 181 0.74 -3.10 -12.16
CA CYS A 181 0.00 -2.98 -13.42
C CYS A 181 -1.28 -2.15 -13.26
N ASP A 182 -2.17 -2.50 -12.31
CA ASP A 182 -3.42 -1.76 -12.12
C ASP A 182 -3.15 -0.29 -11.74
N ALA A 183 -2.11 -0.02 -10.94
CA ALA A 183 -1.70 1.33 -10.57
C ALA A 183 -1.28 2.18 -11.78
N VAL A 184 -0.43 1.63 -12.67
CA VAL A 184 0.02 2.32 -13.87
C VAL A 184 -1.11 2.48 -14.89
N GLU A 185 -1.96 1.46 -15.04
CA GLU A 185 -3.17 1.54 -15.88
C GLU A 185 -4.10 2.67 -15.42
N ALA A 186 -4.35 2.77 -14.11
CA ALA A 186 -5.17 3.83 -13.54
C ALA A 186 -4.52 5.21 -13.71
N CYS A 187 -3.19 5.32 -13.66
CA CYS A 187 -2.49 6.57 -13.98
C CYS A 187 -2.71 6.97 -15.45
N LEU A 188 -2.56 6.04 -16.38
CA LEU A 188 -2.78 6.27 -17.81
C LEU A 188 -4.23 6.65 -18.15
N GLN A 189 -5.19 6.14 -17.39
CA GLN A 189 -6.62 6.43 -17.56
C GLN A 189 -7.07 7.70 -16.83
N GLY A 190 -6.22 8.29 -15.97
CA GLY A 190 -6.59 9.42 -15.12
C GLY A 190 -7.54 9.06 -13.96
N THR A 191 -7.60 7.77 -13.58
CA THR A 191 -8.52 7.23 -12.57
C THR A 191 -7.83 6.83 -11.26
N TYR A 192 -6.52 7.07 -11.13
CA TYR A 192 -5.69 6.61 -10.00
C TYR A 192 -6.09 7.20 -8.63
N GLY A 193 -6.94 8.24 -8.58
CA GLY A 193 -7.49 8.75 -7.33
C GLY A 193 -6.46 9.38 -6.40
N CYS A 194 -5.28 9.75 -6.91
CA CYS A 194 -4.27 10.49 -6.17
C CYS A 194 -3.81 11.75 -6.94
N PRO A 195 -3.18 12.72 -6.24
CA PRO A 195 -2.68 13.95 -6.84
C PRO A 195 -1.77 13.69 -8.04
N ARG A 196 -1.85 14.57 -9.05
CA ARG A 196 -1.14 14.44 -10.32
C ARG A 196 0.36 14.18 -10.15
N GLY A 197 1.02 14.87 -9.22
CA GLY A 197 2.46 14.69 -8.96
C GLY A 197 2.83 13.28 -8.49
N LEU A 198 1.95 12.61 -7.74
CA LEU A 198 2.17 11.21 -7.33
C LEU A 198 1.92 10.25 -8.49
N ALA A 199 0.92 10.51 -9.33
CA ALA A 199 0.65 9.70 -10.53
C ALA A 199 1.81 9.77 -11.54
N GLU A 200 2.36 10.96 -11.78
CA GLU A 200 3.55 11.14 -12.63
C GLU A 200 4.77 10.40 -12.05
N LEU A 201 4.93 10.42 -10.72
CA LEU A 201 5.99 9.69 -10.05
C LEU A 201 5.83 8.16 -10.19
N VAL A 202 4.61 7.63 -10.11
CA VAL A 202 4.33 6.20 -10.36
C VAL A 202 4.81 5.80 -11.74
N VAL A 203 4.45 6.59 -12.77
CA VAL A 203 4.88 6.34 -14.15
C VAL A 203 6.41 6.39 -14.28
N GLN A 204 7.05 7.42 -13.72
CA GLN A 204 8.51 7.56 -13.76
C GLN A 204 9.22 6.37 -13.10
N LYS A 205 8.74 5.95 -11.92
CA LYS A 205 9.31 4.83 -11.18
C LYS A 205 9.05 3.50 -11.88
N PHE A 206 7.88 3.31 -12.48
CA PHE A 206 7.57 2.09 -13.25
C PHE A 206 8.62 1.85 -14.33
N VAL A 207 8.95 2.89 -15.12
CA VAL A 207 9.99 2.79 -16.16
C VAL A 207 11.35 2.44 -15.56
N SER A 208 11.69 3.02 -14.40
CA SER A 208 12.95 2.71 -13.70
C SER A 208 13.02 1.27 -13.18
N TYR A 209 11.91 0.68 -12.77
CA TYR A 209 11.84 -0.69 -12.23
C TYR A 209 11.50 -1.75 -13.30
N TYR A 210 11.21 -1.35 -14.54
CA TYR A 210 10.71 -2.23 -15.60
C TYR A 210 11.52 -3.53 -15.76
N ASN A 211 12.84 -3.41 -15.91
CA ASN A 211 13.72 -4.57 -16.08
C ASN A 211 13.64 -5.51 -14.87
N ARG A 212 13.52 -4.95 -13.66
CA ARG A 212 13.41 -5.71 -12.43
C ARG A 212 12.10 -6.48 -12.35
N TYR A 213 10.98 -5.87 -12.73
CA TYR A 213 9.69 -6.57 -12.80
C TYR A 213 9.75 -7.73 -13.79
N ARG A 214 10.34 -7.49 -14.96
CA ARG A 214 10.52 -8.53 -15.99
C ARG A 214 11.33 -9.71 -15.48
N GLU A 215 12.47 -9.47 -14.83
CA GLU A 215 13.28 -10.53 -14.21
C GLU A 215 12.48 -11.37 -13.21
N ILE A 216 11.69 -10.71 -12.35
CA ILE A 216 10.85 -11.38 -11.34
C ILE A 216 9.77 -12.24 -12.02
N ILE A 217 9.12 -11.72 -13.06
CA ILE A 217 8.09 -12.43 -13.80
C ILE A 217 8.69 -13.64 -14.54
N GLU A 218 9.78 -13.45 -15.27
CA GLU A 218 10.48 -14.50 -16.02
C GLU A 218 10.94 -15.64 -15.12
N PHE A 219 11.51 -15.31 -13.95
CA PHE A 219 11.91 -16.30 -12.95
C PHE A 219 10.73 -17.14 -12.46
N ASN A 220 9.55 -16.52 -12.29
CA ASN A 220 8.36 -17.16 -11.74
C ASN A 220 7.41 -17.76 -12.79
N LEU A 221 7.75 -17.76 -14.08
CA LEU A 221 6.90 -18.33 -15.15
C LEU A 221 6.48 -19.78 -14.88
N HIS A 222 7.36 -20.57 -14.25
CA HIS A 222 7.12 -21.96 -13.85
C HIS A 222 5.99 -22.15 -12.81
N LEU A 223 5.51 -21.06 -12.19
CA LEU A 223 4.37 -21.06 -11.30
C LEU A 223 3.04 -20.83 -12.02
N SER A 224 3.05 -20.39 -13.28
CA SER A 224 1.83 -20.08 -14.03
C SER A 224 0.87 -21.28 -14.06
N GLY A 225 -0.42 -21.02 -13.81
CA GLY A 225 -1.47 -22.03 -13.70
C GLY A 225 -1.52 -22.79 -12.37
N LYS A 226 -0.54 -22.60 -11.47
CA LYS A 226 -0.59 -23.19 -10.12
C LYS A 226 -1.45 -22.35 -9.18
N GLU A 227 -2.01 -22.99 -8.16
CA GLU A 227 -2.83 -22.33 -7.16
C GLU A 227 -2.04 -21.34 -6.30
N MET A 228 -2.61 -20.15 -6.11
CA MET A 228 -2.15 -19.17 -5.14
C MET A 228 -2.83 -19.38 -3.80
N ARG A 229 -2.05 -19.47 -2.73
CA ARG A 229 -2.58 -19.68 -1.38
C ARG A 229 -1.97 -18.73 -0.38
N THR A 230 -2.78 -18.29 0.58
CA THR A 230 -2.32 -17.45 1.70
C THR A 230 -1.48 -18.25 2.70
N PHE A 231 -0.87 -17.56 3.67
CA PHE A 231 -0.18 -18.21 4.79
C PHE A 231 -1.09 -19.21 5.53
N ALA A 232 -2.37 -18.84 5.72
CA ALA A 232 -3.40 -19.71 6.32
C ALA A 232 -3.90 -20.83 5.39
N GLY A 233 -3.41 -20.91 4.15
CA GLY A 233 -3.78 -21.92 3.17
C GLY A 233 -5.03 -21.62 2.34
N SER A 234 -5.65 -20.44 2.53
CA SER A 234 -6.83 -20.02 1.77
C SER A 234 -6.49 -19.83 0.30
N LEU A 235 -7.28 -20.43 -0.60
CA LEU A 235 -7.11 -20.30 -2.05
C LEU A 235 -7.48 -18.88 -2.52
N LYS A 236 -6.64 -18.29 -3.36
CA LYS A 236 -6.78 -16.92 -3.89
C LYS A 236 -6.80 -16.84 -5.42
N GLY A 237 -6.86 -17.98 -6.11
CA GLY A 237 -6.84 -18.07 -7.56
C GLY A 237 -5.61 -18.82 -8.06
N THR A 238 -5.15 -18.50 -9.26
CA THR A 238 -3.97 -19.09 -9.91
C THR A 238 -2.96 -18.03 -10.29
N PHE A 239 -1.68 -18.40 -10.33
CA PHE A 239 -0.64 -17.51 -10.84
C PHE A 239 -0.78 -17.34 -12.35
N ASP A 240 -0.75 -16.11 -12.85
CA ASP A 240 -0.90 -15.79 -14.26
C ASP A 240 0.28 -14.95 -14.78
N TYR A 241 1.52 -15.40 -14.53
CA TYR A 241 2.73 -14.66 -14.89
C TYR A 241 2.88 -14.41 -16.40
N HIS A 242 2.37 -15.29 -17.26
CA HIS A 242 2.32 -15.04 -18.71
C HIS A 242 1.44 -13.82 -19.05
N VAL A 243 0.30 -13.67 -18.39
CA VAL A 243 -0.59 -12.51 -18.58
C VAL A 243 0.05 -11.26 -18.01
N LEU A 244 0.67 -11.34 -16.84
CA LEU A 244 1.40 -10.22 -16.24
C LEU A 244 2.55 -9.73 -17.13
N LEU A 245 3.30 -10.64 -17.77
CA LEU A 245 4.37 -10.26 -18.70
C LEU A 245 3.81 -9.45 -19.88
N ALA A 246 2.76 -9.96 -20.53
CA ALA A 246 2.13 -9.28 -21.66
C ALA A 246 1.55 -7.92 -21.25
N ARG A 247 0.93 -7.81 -20.07
CA ARG A 247 0.44 -6.54 -19.51
C ARG A 247 1.58 -5.54 -19.28
N LEU A 248 2.69 -6.00 -18.72
CA LEU A 248 3.84 -5.16 -18.42
C LEU A 248 4.47 -4.58 -19.71
N GLU A 249 4.59 -5.41 -20.75
CA GLU A 249 5.07 -5.01 -22.07
C GLU A 249 4.14 -3.98 -22.74
N ASP A 250 2.82 -4.22 -22.74
CA ASP A 250 1.81 -3.27 -23.25
C ASP A 250 1.91 -1.91 -22.55
N LEU A 251 2.05 -1.91 -21.22
CA LEU A 251 2.16 -0.66 -20.45
C LEU A 251 3.40 0.14 -20.82
N LEU A 252 4.55 -0.51 -21.01
CA LEU A 252 5.76 0.18 -21.45
C LEU A 252 5.61 0.75 -22.86
N GLU A 253 4.99 0.00 -23.78
CA GLU A 253 4.76 0.46 -25.15
C GLU A 253 3.85 1.70 -25.18
N ARG A 254 2.77 1.69 -24.41
CA ARG A 254 1.83 2.82 -24.28
C ARG A 254 2.50 4.05 -23.67
N LEU A 255 3.32 3.87 -22.63
CA LEU A 255 4.06 4.95 -22.01
C LEU A 255 5.09 5.57 -22.96
N THR A 256 5.83 4.74 -23.70
CA THR A 256 6.82 5.19 -24.68
C THR A 256 6.14 5.93 -25.84
N SER A 257 4.99 5.45 -26.29
CA SER A 257 4.20 6.10 -27.35
C SER A 257 3.66 7.46 -26.93
N THR A 258 3.20 7.58 -25.69
CA THR A 258 2.72 8.86 -25.12
C THR A 258 3.85 9.89 -25.02
N CYS A 259 5.04 9.49 -24.58
CA CYS A 259 6.21 10.39 -24.53
C CYS A 259 6.65 10.87 -25.92
N ARG A 260 6.59 10.01 -26.95
CA ARG A 260 6.93 10.39 -28.33
C ARG A 260 5.99 11.43 -28.91
N ILE A 261 4.69 11.36 -28.58
CA ILE A 261 3.69 12.34 -29.04
C ILE A 261 3.95 13.71 -28.44
N ILE A 262 4.33 13.78 -27.16
CA ILE A 262 4.63 15.05 -26.47
C ILE A 262 5.88 15.71 -27.08
N SER A 263 6.94 14.94 -27.36
CA SER A 263 8.17 15.46 -27.97
C SER A 263 8.06 15.87 -29.45
N ALA A 264 6.98 15.49 -30.14
CA ALA A 264 6.73 15.83 -31.53
C ALA A 264 5.78 17.03 -31.70
N SER A 265 5.27 17.57 -30.58
CA SER A 265 4.30 18.67 -30.53
C SER A 265 4.92 19.99 -30.05
N ASP A 266 6.22 20.00 -29.73
CA ASP A 266 7.06 21.17 -29.46
C ASP A 266 7.94 21.50 -30.68
#